data_AF-A0A412HZL1-F1
#
_entry.id   AF-A0A412HZL1-F1
#
_cell.length_a   1.000
_cell.length_b   1.000
_cell.length_c   1.000
_cell.angle_alpha   90.00
_cell.angle_beta   90.00
_cell.angle_gamma   90.00
#
_symmetry.space_group_name_H-M   'P 1'
#
loop_
_entity.id
_entity.type
_entity.pdbx_description
1 polymer ?
#
loop_
_entity_poly.entity_id
_entity_poly.type
_entity_poly.pdbx_seq_one_letter_code
_entity_poly.pdbx_strand_id
1 'polypeptide(L)'
;MANTCAICGATINVLQSQKLMDGNYICTKGCRAKGLKYYDYVHSDLDNVKDHIHQTEVGTKVWQDLMEPLKKTRDKNQKMQAFRPIYIAPSLGLIAVIEARGGLFNTKTYACVFRLENLQLYRTERMPARTSGSDKDKMCVHLGFVHTKGLNDVYIPFDSETDCHQCVDYLNKLFGLDDSFRSGIKKSVTQFKATKSMWDLAKAKKNGENLEEKAKATVDAFGATIIGDRTQFKDAADQALAGYDLD
;
A
#
# COMPACT_ATOMS: atom_id res chain seq x y z
N MET A 1 7.84 24.88 23.93
CA MET A 1 7.93 25.40 22.55
C MET A 1 6.85 24.70 21.74
N ALA A 2 5.96 25.45 21.07
CA ALA A 2 4.93 24.88 20.23
C ALA A 2 5.44 24.88 18.78
N ASN A 3 5.22 23.77 18.07
CA ASN A 3 5.52 23.65 16.65
C ASN A 3 4.30 24.11 15.83
N THR A 4 4.48 24.32 14.54
CA THR A 4 3.37 24.59 13.61
C THR A 4 3.23 23.41 12.66
N CYS A 5 2.00 22.93 12.46
CA CYS A 5 1.76 21.85 11.51
C CYS A 5 2.00 22.34 10.07
N ALA A 6 2.92 21.70 9.35
CA ALA A 6 3.29 22.05 7.99
C ALA A 6 2.20 21.75 6.93
N ILE A 7 1.11 21.08 7.32
CA ILE A 7 -0.03 20.77 6.42
C ILE A 7 -1.20 21.71 6.67
N CYS A 8 -1.64 21.87 7.92
CA CYS A 8 -2.85 22.64 8.25
C CYS A 8 -2.59 23.98 8.96
N GLY A 9 -1.33 24.33 9.26
CA GLY A 9 -0.97 25.57 9.95
C GLY A 9 -1.32 25.62 11.44
N ALA A 10 -1.94 24.58 12.00
CA ALA A 10 -2.31 24.56 13.41
C ALA A 10 -1.08 24.57 14.33
N THR A 11 -1.14 25.36 15.40
CA THR A 11 -0.18 25.29 16.50
C THR A 11 -0.31 23.95 17.22
N ILE A 12 0.81 23.25 17.41
CA ILE A 12 0.87 21.90 17.98
C ILE A 12 1.87 21.84 19.12
N ASN A 13 1.41 21.29 20.24
CA ASN A 13 2.29 20.96 21.35
C ASN A 13 3.18 19.77 20.98
N VAL A 14 4.35 19.67 21.61
CA VAL A 14 5.36 18.62 21.33
C VAL A 14 4.75 17.21 21.38
N LEU A 15 3.91 16.94 22.37
CA LEU A 15 3.24 15.63 22.56
C LEU A 15 2.19 15.29 21.47
N GLN A 16 1.79 16.26 20.65
CA GLN A 16 0.82 16.11 19.58
C GLN A 16 1.44 16.33 18.20
N SER A 17 2.77 16.32 18.14
CA SER A 17 3.54 16.52 16.92
C SER A 17 4.20 15.21 16.47
N GLN A 18 4.19 14.98 15.16
CA GLN A 18 5.02 13.98 14.49
C GLN A 18 6.09 14.74 13.72
N LYS A 19 7.36 14.49 14.02
CA LYS A 19 8.50 15.01 13.26
C LYS A 19 8.74 14.12 12.04
N LEU A 20 8.96 14.74 10.89
CA LEU A 20 9.26 14.10 9.61
C LEU A 20 10.78 14.08 9.35
N MET A 21 11.21 13.33 8.34
CA MET A 21 12.63 13.20 7.98
C MET A 21 13.26 14.54 7.57
N ASP A 22 12.51 15.37 6.86
CA ASP A 22 12.91 16.71 6.40
C ASP A 22 12.88 17.78 7.51
N GLY A 23 12.56 17.39 8.75
CA GLY A 23 12.48 18.28 9.90
C GLY A 23 11.14 18.99 10.07
N ASN A 24 10.19 18.83 9.15
CA ASN A 24 8.84 19.35 9.30
C ASN A 24 8.08 18.66 10.45
N TYR A 25 7.08 19.35 11.00
CA TYR A 25 6.18 18.79 12.01
C TYR A 25 4.74 18.74 11.49
N ILE A 26 4.03 17.65 11.78
CA ILE A 26 2.61 17.51 11.49
C ILE A 26 1.80 17.18 12.75
N CYS A 27 0.52 17.56 12.78
CA CYS A 27 -0.35 17.27 13.91
C CYS A 27 -0.80 15.80 13.90
N THR A 28 -0.65 15.11 15.03
CA THR A 28 -0.95 13.66 15.12
C THR A 28 -2.44 13.35 15.06
N LYS A 29 -3.28 14.22 15.63
CA LYS A 29 -4.74 14.06 15.69
C LYS A 29 -5.50 14.57 14.46
N GLY A 30 -4.88 15.44 13.67
CA GLY A 30 -5.48 16.01 12.46
C GLY A 30 -4.92 15.31 11.21
N CYS A 31 -3.82 15.82 10.69
CA CYS A 31 -3.27 15.41 9.40
C CYS A 31 -2.74 13.98 9.39
N ARG A 32 -1.96 13.58 10.40
CA ARG A 32 -1.45 12.19 10.49
C ARG A 32 -2.58 11.17 10.68
N ALA A 33 -3.69 11.55 11.30
CA ALA A 33 -4.87 10.70 11.48
C ALA A 33 -5.70 10.53 10.20
N LYS A 34 -5.34 11.18 9.09
CA LYS A 34 -5.99 10.98 7.79
C LYS A 34 -5.40 9.83 6.99
N GLY A 35 -4.10 9.59 7.10
CA GLY A 35 -3.44 8.44 6.44
C GLY A 35 -3.50 7.18 7.29
N LEU A 36 -3.18 6.01 6.72
CA LEU A 36 -3.09 4.72 7.44
C LEU A 36 -1.94 4.67 8.47
N LYS A 37 -2.08 3.79 9.47
CA LYS A 37 -1.08 3.52 10.53
C LYS A 37 0.14 2.74 10.03
N TYR A 38 0.00 2.03 8.91
CA TYR A 38 1.05 1.22 8.30
C TYR A 38 2.10 2.06 7.56
N TYR A 39 1.84 3.37 7.41
CA TYR A 39 2.76 4.29 6.78
C TYR A 39 3.83 4.79 7.76
N ASP A 40 5.09 4.79 7.30
CA ASP A 40 6.21 5.27 8.09
C ASP A 40 6.35 6.79 8.00
N TYR A 41 5.70 7.49 8.91
CA TYR A 41 5.77 8.95 8.99
C TYR A 41 7.12 9.46 9.51
N VAL A 42 7.93 8.63 10.18
CA VAL A 42 9.20 9.08 10.79
C VAL A 42 10.25 9.25 9.70
N HIS A 43 10.29 8.31 8.75
CA HIS A 43 11.27 8.30 7.67
C HIS A 43 10.73 8.86 6.35
N SER A 44 9.64 9.62 6.40
CA SER A 44 9.03 10.26 5.23
C SER A 44 9.18 11.79 5.29
N ASP A 45 9.22 12.43 4.13
CA ASP A 45 9.17 13.88 3.98
C ASP A 45 7.73 14.40 3.87
N LEU A 46 7.57 15.73 3.89
CA LEU A 46 6.25 16.35 3.87
C LEU A 46 5.43 16.02 2.61
N ASP A 47 6.07 15.93 1.45
CA ASP A 47 5.37 15.72 0.18
C ASP A 47 4.87 14.27 0.08
N ASN A 48 5.69 13.28 0.45
CA ASN A 48 5.25 11.88 0.49
C ASN A 48 4.14 11.65 1.54
N VAL A 49 4.15 12.39 2.65
CA VAL A 49 3.03 12.35 3.63
C VAL A 49 1.74 12.91 3.02
N LYS A 50 1.81 14.01 2.25
CA LYS A 50 0.64 14.56 1.56
C LYS A 50 0.10 13.57 0.53
N ASP A 51 0.98 12.97 -0.26
CA ASP A 51 0.61 11.93 -1.22
C ASP A 51 -0.10 10.76 -0.53
N HIS A 52 0.40 10.29 0.62
CA HIS A 52 -0.24 9.22 1.39
C HIS A 52 -1.61 9.62 1.96
N ILE A 53 -1.75 10.85 2.45
CA ILE A 53 -3.04 11.36 2.93
C ILE A 53 -4.05 11.40 1.77
N HIS A 54 -3.63 11.93 0.62
CA HIS A 54 -4.47 11.97 -0.58
C HIS A 54 -4.85 10.57 -1.06
N GLN A 55 -3.88 9.65 -1.14
CA GLN A 55 -4.10 8.24 -1.47
C GLN A 55 -5.12 7.60 -0.52
N THR A 56 -5.05 7.89 0.77
CA THR A 56 -6.02 7.37 1.75
C THR A 56 -7.40 8.00 1.57
N GLU A 57 -7.48 9.30 1.26
CA GLU A 57 -8.75 10.00 1.03
C GLU A 57 -9.47 9.46 -0.22
N VAL A 58 -8.76 9.32 -1.35
CA VAL A 58 -9.33 8.77 -2.60
C VAL A 58 -9.58 7.27 -2.48
N GLY A 59 -8.63 6.51 -1.93
CA GLY A 59 -8.75 5.06 -1.71
C GLY A 59 -9.93 4.71 -0.80
N THR A 60 -10.24 5.55 0.20
CA THR A 60 -11.42 5.37 1.04
C THR A 60 -12.72 5.52 0.24
N LYS A 61 -12.79 6.47 -0.71
CA LYS A 61 -13.95 6.60 -1.60
C LYS A 61 -14.09 5.39 -2.52
N VAL A 62 -13.00 5.00 -3.20
CA VAL A 62 -12.97 3.80 -4.06
C VAL A 62 -13.41 2.55 -3.29
N TRP A 63 -12.94 2.39 -2.06
CA TRP A 63 -13.35 1.30 -1.20
C TRP A 63 -14.86 1.30 -0.94
N GLN A 64 -15.42 2.43 -0.57
CA GLN A 64 -16.85 2.57 -0.23
C GLN A 64 -17.74 2.36 -1.47
N ASP A 65 -17.36 2.97 -2.58
CA ASP A 65 -18.18 3.03 -3.79
C ASP A 65 -18.09 1.72 -4.61
N LEU A 66 -16.90 1.09 -4.66
CA LEU A 66 -16.65 -0.03 -5.57
C LEU A 66 -16.42 -1.38 -4.86
N MET A 67 -15.56 -1.41 -3.83
CA MET A 67 -15.12 -2.70 -3.24
C MET A 67 -16.04 -3.21 -2.12
N GLU A 68 -16.53 -2.32 -1.25
CA GLU A 68 -17.41 -2.68 -0.15
C GLU A 68 -18.74 -3.31 -0.60
N PRO A 69 -19.39 -2.86 -1.70
CA PRO A 69 -20.55 -3.55 -2.26
C PRO A 69 -20.29 -5.02 -2.62
N LEU A 70 -19.06 -5.37 -3.02
CA LEU A 70 -18.67 -6.75 -3.35
C LEU A 70 -18.69 -7.70 -2.13
N LYS A 71 -18.76 -7.18 -0.89
CA LYS A 71 -19.01 -8.03 0.29
C LYS A 71 -20.39 -8.69 0.24
N LYS A 72 -21.35 -8.01 -0.38
CA LYS A 72 -22.78 -8.37 -0.38
C LYS A 72 -23.24 -9.00 -1.70
N THR A 73 -22.39 -8.98 -2.74
CA THR A 73 -22.75 -9.60 -4.03
C THR A 73 -22.98 -11.10 -3.88
N ARG A 74 -23.94 -11.61 -4.65
CA ARG A 74 -24.23 -13.05 -4.76
C ARG A 74 -23.44 -13.71 -5.88
N ASP A 75 -22.88 -12.92 -6.81
CA ASP A 75 -22.03 -13.43 -7.87
C ASP A 75 -20.67 -13.84 -7.30
N LYS A 76 -20.38 -15.15 -7.36
CA LYS A 76 -19.12 -15.71 -6.87
C LYS A 76 -17.91 -15.21 -7.65
N ASN A 77 -18.08 -14.84 -8.92
CA ASN A 77 -16.99 -14.36 -9.78
C ASN A 77 -16.59 -12.92 -9.47
N GLN A 78 -17.50 -12.14 -8.85
CA GLN A 78 -17.25 -10.75 -8.44
C GLN A 78 -16.95 -10.63 -6.94
N LYS A 79 -17.01 -11.73 -6.19
CA LYS A 79 -16.83 -11.69 -4.75
C LYS A 79 -15.36 -11.45 -4.43
N MET A 80 -15.08 -10.39 -3.69
CA MET A 80 -13.73 -10.12 -3.22
C MET A 80 -13.32 -11.11 -2.11
N GLN A 81 -12.03 -11.44 -2.09
CA GLN A 81 -11.42 -12.26 -1.05
C GLN A 81 -10.94 -11.37 0.10
N ALA A 82 -11.20 -11.79 1.34
CA ALA A 82 -10.83 -11.05 2.53
C ALA A 82 -9.76 -11.79 3.35
N PHE A 83 -8.65 -11.11 3.59
CA PHE A 83 -7.54 -11.53 4.45
C PHE A 83 -7.23 -10.36 5.39
N ARG A 84 -8.11 -10.11 6.37
CA ARG A 84 -8.12 -8.85 7.13
C ARG A 84 -6.72 -8.51 7.69
N PRO A 85 -6.20 -7.30 7.42
CA PRO A 85 -6.88 -6.11 6.86
C PRO A 85 -6.79 -5.96 5.32
N ILE A 86 -6.31 -6.96 4.59
CA ILE A 86 -6.20 -6.96 3.12
C ILE A 86 -7.49 -7.48 2.50
N TYR A 87 -7.91 -6.84 1.40
CA TYR A 87 -9.03 -7.27 0.58
C TYR A 87 -8.64 -7.26 -0.89
N ILE A 88 -8.94 -8.33 -1.62
CA ILE A 88 -8.53 -8.50 -3.01
C ILE A 88 -9.78 -8.67 -3.87
N ALA A 89 -9.99 -7.76 -4.82
CA ALA A 89 -11.12 -7.77 -5.75
C ALA A 89 -10.61 -7.95 -7.19
N PRO A 90 -10.36 -9.19 -7.63
CA PRO A 90 -9.86 -9.47 -8.99
C PRO A 90 -10.76 -8.90 -10.08
N SER A 91 -12.09 -8.92 -9.89
CA SER A 91 -13.08 -8.41 -10.84
C SER A 91 -12.99 -6.90 -11.08
N LEU A 92 -12.34 -6.15 -10.19
CA LEU A 92 -12.05 -4.73 -10.36
C LEU A 92 -10.57 -4.47 -10.68
N GLY A 93 -9.72 -5.51 -10.68
CA GLY A 93 -8.28 -5.32 -10.75
C GLY A 93 -7.69 -4.62 -9.52
N LEU A 94 -8.34 -4.68 -8.35
CA LEU A 94 -7.96 -3.90 -7.16
C LEU A 94 -7.59 -4.76 -5.94
N ILE A 95 -6.70 -4.22 -5.12
CA ILE A 95 -6.38 -4.69 -3.77
C ILE A 95 -6.43 -3.51 -2.80
N ALA A 96 -7.01 -3.71 -1.62
CA ALA A 96 -7.16 -2.70 -0.60
C ALA A 96 -6.52 -3.13 0.71
N VAL A 97 -5.89 -2.17 1.37
CA VAL A 97 -5.45 -2.27 2.76
C VAL A 97 -6.30 -1.31 3.57
N ILE A 98 -7.07 -1.85 4.51
CA ILE A 98 -8.01 -1.05 5.28
C ILE A 98 -7.60 -0.90 6.74
N GLU A 99 -8.00 0.20 7.35
CA GLU A 99 -7.90 0.41 8.78
C GLU A 99 -9.24 0.89 9.32
N ALA A 100 -9.83 0.08 10.19
CA ALA A 100 -10.99 0.47 10.97
C ALA A 100 -10.52 1.26 12.20
N ARG A 101 -11.03 2.49 12.37
CA ARG A 101 -10.76 3.37 13.50
C ARG A 101 -12.05 3.79 14.17
N GLY A 102 -12.08 3.76 15.49
CA GLY A 102 -13.23 4.22 16.27
C GLY A 102 -13.70 3.18 17.28
N GLY A 103 -14.81 3.48 17.95
CA GLY A 103 -15.43 2.61 18.94
C GLY A 103 -16.58 1.78 18.36
N LEU A 104 -17.21 1.00 19.23
CA LEU A 104 -18.28 0.02 18.93
C LEU A 104 -19.44 0.60 18.09
N PHE A 105 -19.71 1.90 18.19
CA PHE A 105 -20.86 2.56 17.55
C PHE A 105 -20.49 3.58 16.45
N ASN A 106 -19.20 3.86 16.23
CA ASN A 106 -18.77 4.84 15.23
C ASN A 106 -17.39 4.46 14.66
N THR A 107 -17.35 3.30 14.02
CA THR A 107 -16.15 2.83 13.31
C THR A 107 -16.12 3.45 11.91
N LYS A 108 -15.05 4.18 11.63
CA LYS A 108 -14.72 4.69 10.29
C LYS A 108 -13.70 3.78 9.65
N THR A 109 -13.90 3.46 8.38
CA THR A 109 -12.93 2.72 7.58
C THR A 109 -12.12 3.71 6.75
N TYR A 110 -10.80 3.59 6.85
CA TYR A 110 -9.84 4.26 5.97
C TYR A 110 -9.22 3.20 5.08
N ALA A 111 -8.98 3.50 3.81
CA ALA A 111 -8.41 2.54 2.87
C ALA A 111 -7.34 3.18 1.98
N CYS A 112 -6.23 2.47 1.79
CA CYS A 112 -5.40 2.63 0.61
C CYS A 112 -5.81 1.53 -0.37
N VAL A 113 -6.21 1.93 -1.58
CA VAL A 113 -6.54 1.02 -2.67
C VAL A 113 -5.42 1.09 -3.69
N PHE A 114 -5.13 -0.05 -4.30
CA PHE A 114 -4.05 -0.24 -5.24
C PHE A 114 -4.55 -1.04 -6.43
N ARG A 115 -3.91 -0.82 -7.58
CA ARG A 115 -4.08 -1.67 -8.76
C ARG A 115 -3.33 -2.98 -8.54
N LEU A 116 -3.97 -4.12 -8.80
CA LEU A 116 -3.34 -5.44 -8.72
C LEU A 116 -2.18 -5.58 -9.70
N GLU A 117 -2.28 -4.94 -10.87
CA GLU A 117 -1.20 -4.91 -11.87
C GLU A 117 0.11 -4.34 -11.29
N ASN A 118 0.01 -3.35 -10.39
CA ASN A 118 1.12 -2.67 -9.77
C ASN A 118 1.79 -3.48 -8.63
N LEU A 119 1.25 -4.63 -8.23
CA LEU A 119 1.79 -5.42 -7.12
C LEU A 119 3.06 -6.20 -7.53
N GLN A 120 4.24 -5.65 -7.29
CA GLN A 120 5.52 -6.24 -7.74
C GLN A 120 6.20 -7.14 -6.70
N LEU A 121 5.79 -7.02 -5.44
CA LEU A 121 6.32 -7.82 -4.36
C LEU A 121 5.17 -8.24 -3.44
N TYR A 122 5.06 -9.53 -3.15
CA TYR A 122 4.23 -10.01 -2.08
C TYR A 122 4.85 -11.25 -1.44
N ARG A 123 5.00 -11.25 -0.11
CA ARG A 123 5.52 -12.40 0.64
C ARG A 123 5.14 -12.34 2.10
N THR A 124 5.25 -13.49 2.78
CA THR A 124 5.22 -13.53 4.23
C THR A 124 6.58 -13.14 4.80
N GLU A 125 6.62 -12.27 5.81
CA GLU A 125 7.81 -11.95 6.59
C GLU A 125 7.54 -12.05 8.09
N ARG A 126 8.60 -12.22 8.88
CA ARG A 126 8.54 -12.06 10.33
C ARG A 126 8.95 -10.64 10.70
N MET A 127 8.03 -9.89 11.29
CA MET A 127 8.35 -8.63 11.95
C MET A 127 8.73 -8.88 13.41
N PRO A 128 9.92 -8.44 13.84
CA PRO A 128 10.33 -8.54 15.24
C PRO A 128 9.35 -7.85 16.20
N ALA A 129 9.18 -8.41 17.38
CA ALA A 129 8.41 -7.86 18.51
C ALA A 129 8.58 -6.33 18.69
N ARG A 130 9.83 -5.86 18.69
CA ARG A 130 10.20 -4.44 18.89
C ARG A 130 9.62 -3.48 17.84
N THR A 131 9.49 -3.95 16.60
CA THR A 131 8.96 -3.13 15.49
C THR A 131 7.44 -3.21 15.40
N SER A 132 6.84 -4.30 15.90
CA SER A 132 5.39 -4.52 15.87
C SER A 132 4.63 -3.95 17.08
N GLY A 133 5.34 -3.42 18.08
CA GLY A 133 4.73 -2.93 19.33
C GLY A 133 4.09 -4.06 20.15
N SER A 134 4.57 -5.29 19.97
CA SER A 134 4.07 -6.53 20.57
C SER A 134 5.22 -7.25 21.27
N ASP A 135 4.93 -8.05 22.29
CA ASP A 135 5.94 -8.86 22.99
C ASP A 135 6.36 -10.11 22.19
N LYS A 136 5.70 -10.37 21.06
CA LYS A 136 5.96 -11.49 20.17
C LYS A 136 6.18 -11.01 18.75
N ASP A 137 7.04 -11.73 18.04
CA ASP A 137 7.18 -11.57 16.59
C ASP A 137 5.85 -11.81 15.91
N LYS A 138 5.52 -10.97 14.93
CA LYS A 138 4.30 -11.10 14.14
C LYS A 138 4.64 -11.48 12.73
N MET A 139 3.95 -12.49 12.21
CA MET A 139 3.96 -12.75 10.77
C MET A 139 3.21 -11.61 10.08
N CYS A 140 3.73 -11.16 8.96
CA CYS A 140 3.11 -10.12 8.16
C CYS A 140 3.15 -10.48 6.68
N VAL A 141 2.20 -9.92 5.94
CA VAL A 141 2.29 -9.85 4.49
C VAL A 141 2.98 -8.54 4.14
N HIS A 142 4.12 -8.64 3.48
CA HIS A 142 4.78 -7.50 2.84
C HIS A 142 4.23 -7.38 1.42
N LEU A 143 3.64 -6.24 1.08
CA LEU A 143 3.21 -5.89 -0.27
C LEU A 143 4.03 -4.69 -0.78
N GLY A 144 4.61 -4.81 -1.96
CA GLY A 144 5.33 -3.75 -2.66
C GLY A 144 4.64 -3.41 -3.97
N PHE A 145 4.28 -2.16 -4.13
CA PHE A 145 3.59 -1.59 -5.27
C PHE A 145 4.49 -0.62 -6.02
N VAL A 146 4.39 -0.63 -7.34
CA VAL A 146 5.04 0.34 -8.22
C VAL A 146 4.02 1.32 -8.78
N HIS A 147 4.49 2.40 -9.41
CA HIS A 147 3.62 3.44 -10.00
C HIS A 147 2.56 3.95 -9.02
N THR A 148 2.90 3.97 -7.72
CA THR A 148 1.99 4.35 -6.64
C THR A 148 2.68 5.38 -5.76
N LYS A 149 2.03 6.53 -5.57
CA LYS A 149 2.47 7.58 -4.63
C LYS A 149 2.03 7.26 -3.20
N GLY A 150 2.68 7.86 -2.21
CA GLY A 150 2.35 7.65 -0.80
C GLY A 150 2.80 6.27 -0.29
N LEU A 151 1.90 5.50 0.30
CA LEU A 151 2.19 4.16 0.79
C LEU A 151 2.35 3.22 -0.40
N ASN A 152 3.56 2.72 -0.66
CA ASN A 152 3.83 1.79 -1.77
C ASN A 152 4.59 0.52 -1.34
N ASP A 153 4.94 0.42 -0.06
CA ASP A 153 5.71 -0.67 0.52
C ASP A 153 5.17 -0.83 1.93
N VAL A 154 4.40 -1.89 2.14
CA VAL A 154 3.54 -2.03 3.31
C VAL A 154 3.74 -3.39 3.96
N TYR A 155 3.96 -3.36 5.27
CA TYR A 155 4.08 -4.53 6.12
C TYR A 155 2.82 -4.65 6.98
N ILE A 156 2.02 -5.68 6.70
CA ILE A 156 0.70 -5.83 7.29
C ILE A 156 0.73 -7.02 8.25
N PRO A 157 0.74 -6.79 9.57
CA PRO A 157 0.75 -7.87 10.55
C PRO A 157 -0.58 -8.63 10.53
N PHE A 158 -0.48 -9.95 10.66
CA PHE A 158 -1.61 -10.85 10.85
C PHE A 158 -1.54 -11.46 12.25
N ASP A 159 -2.70 -11.76 12.82
CA ASP A 159 -2.78 -12.48 14.11
C ASP A 159 -2.64 -13.99 13.93
N SER A 160 -2.89 -14.50 12.71
CA SER A 160 -2.81 -15.90 12.33
C SER A 160 -1.73 -16.08 11.25
N GLU A 161 -0.76 -16.97 11.50
CA GLU A 161 0.23 -17.36 10.49
C GLU A 161 -0.44 -18.04 9.30
N THR A 162 -1.49 -18.83 9.54
CA THR A 162 -2.27 -19.47 8.48
C THR A 162 -2.91 -18.45 7.54
N ASP A 163 -3.52 -17.40 8.08
CA ASP A 163 -4.19 -16.36 7.28
C ASP A 163 -3.16 -15.57 6.45
N CYS A 164 -1.96 -15.37 7.00
CA CYS A 164 -0.83 -14.73 6.32
C CYS A 164 -0.39 -15.54 5.09
N HIS A 165 -0.18 -16.85 5.25
CA HIS A 165 0.19 -17.75 4.14
C HIS A 165 -0.94 -17.87 3.11
N GLN A 166 -2.19 -18.00 3.56
CA GLN A 166 -3.35 -18.08 2.66
C GLN A 166 -3.50 -16.83 1.78
N CYS A 167 -3.17 -15.64 2.30
CA CYS A 167 -3.17 -14.42 1.50
C CYS A 167 -2.16 -14.49 0.35
N VAL A 168 -0.94 -14.95 0.62
CA VAL A 168 0.12 -15.09 -0.39
C VAL A 168 -0.20 -16.21 -1.38
N ASP A 169 -0.70 -17.36 -0.89
CA ASP A 169 -1.09 -18.48 -1.75
C ASP A 169 -2.27 -18.12 -2.68
N TYR A 170 -3.21 -17.30 -2.20
CA TYR A 170 -4.27 -16.75 -3.04
C TYR A 170 -3.72 -15.88 -4.17
N LEU A 171 -2.76 -14.99 -3.88
CA LEU A 171 -2.09 -14.17 -4.89
C LEU A 171 -1.30 -15.01 -5.89
N ASN A 172 -0.59 -16.05 -5.42
CA ASN A 172 0.10 -17.00 -6.31
C ASN A 172 -0.88 -17.65 -7.30
N LYS A 173 -2.00 -18.17 -6.78
CA LYS A 173 -3.05 -18.76 -7.62
C LYS A 173 -3.65 -17.75 -8.59
N LEU A 174 -3.91 -16.52 -8.13
CA LEU A 174 -4.49 -15.44 -8.93
C LEU A 174 -3.58 -15.04 -10.09
N PHE A 175 -2.26 -15.06 -9.88
CA PHE A 175 -1.26 -14.72 -10.90
C PHE A 175 -0.76 -15.94 -11.68
N GLY A 176 -1.34 -17.13 -11.47
CA GLY A 176 -0.94 -18.34 -12.18
C GLY A 176 0.49 -18.81 -11.88
N LEU A 177 1.03 -18.46 -10.72
CA LEU A 177 2.39 -18.79 -10.33
C LEU A 177 2.43 -20.15 -9.62
N ASP A 178 3.36 -21.00 -10.03
CA ASP A 178 3.60 -22.32 -9.44
C ASP A 178 4.67 -22.28 -8.32
N ASP A 179 4.94 -23.43 -7.70
CA ASP A 179 5.90 -23.54 -6.59
C ASP A 179 7.34 -23.12 -6.96
N SER A 180 7.69 -23.06 -8.26
CA SER A 180 9.01 -22.60 -8.72
C SER A 180 9.24 -21.10 -8.45
N PHE A 181 8.14 -20.34 -8.31
CA PHE A 181 8.13 -18.91 -8.02
C PHE A 181 8.76 -18.58 -6.65
N ARG A 182 8.64 -19.48 -5.66
CA ARG A 182 9.20 -19.31 -4.30
C ARG A 182 10.71 -19.07 -4.31
N SER A 183 11.43 -19.61 -5.29
CA SER A 183 12.88 -19.38 -5.47
C SER A 183 13.20 -18.01 -6.10
N GLY A 184 12.32 -17.50 -6.97
CA GLY A 184 12.41 -16.20 -7.64
C GLY A 184 12.10 -15.00 -6.72
N ILE A 185 11.31 -15.20 -5.67
CA ILE A 185 10.91 -14.15 -4.71
C ILE A 185 12.12 -13.43 -4.09
N LYS A 186 13.23 -14.13 -3.80
CA LYS A 186 14.44 -13.47 -3.26
C LYS A 186 15.07 -12.51 -4.26
N LYS A 187 15.11 -12.86 -5.55
CA LYS A 187 15.59 -11.97 -6.63
C LYS A 187 14.63 -10.81 -6.85
N SER A 188 13.32 -11.08 -6.83
CA SER A 188 12.25 -10.08 -6.91
C SER A 188 12.35 -9.03 -5.80
N VAL A 189 12.65 -9.43 -4.55
CA VAL A 189 12.84 -8.47 -3.42
C VAL A 189 14.05 -7.58 -3.64
N THR A 190 15.19 -8.13 -4.03
CA THR A 190 16.41 -7.35 -4.30
C THR A 190 16.19 -6.37 -5.44
N GLN A 191 15.50 -6.82 -6.50
CA GLN A 191 15.18 -5.98 -7.65
C GLN A 191 14.14 -4.91 -7.31
N PHE A 192 13.07 -5.23 -6.57
CA PHE A 192 12.10 -4.25 -6.08
C PHE A 192 12.77 -3.16 -5.26
N LYS A 193 13.64 -3.53 -4.31
CA LYS A 193 14.40 -2.56 -3.51
C LYS A 193 15.32 -1.69 -4.37
N ALA A 194 16.02 -2.28 -5.33
CA ALA A 194 16.87 -1.55 -6.27
C ALA A 194 16.04 -0.56 -7.11
N THR A 195 14.90 -1.00 -7.65
CA THR A 195 14.05 -0.15 -8.49
C THR A 195 13.33 0.93 -7.69
N LYS A 196 12.87 0.63 -6.47
CA LYS A 196 12.36 1.64 -5.54
C LYS A 196 13.42 2.70 -5.25
N SER A 197 14.66 2.27 -4.97
CA SER A 197 15.76 3.22 -4.75
C SER A 197 16.03 4.11 -5.97
N MET A 198 15.90 3.58 -7.18
CA MET A 198 16.01 4.36 -8.42
C MET A 198 14.86 5.37 -8.56
N TRP A 199 13.63 4.96 -8.22
CA TRP A 199 12.45 5.83 -8.26
C TRP A 199 12.55 6.97 -7.24
N ASP A 200 12.96 6.66 -6.02
CA ASP A 200 13.18 7.65 -4.96
C ASP A 200 14.29 8.63 -5.34
N LEU A 201 15.38 8.14 -5.96
CA LEU A 201 16.46 8.97 -6.52
C LEU A 201 15.95 9.89 -7.65
N ALA A 202 15.08 9.37 -8.53
CA ALA A 202 14.49 10.15 -9.62
C ALA A 202 13.61 11.29 -9.06
N LYS A 203 12.77 11.01 -8.05
CA LYS A 203 11.96 12.02 -7.36
C LYS A 203 12.81 13.09 -6.66
N ALA A 204 13.92 12.69 -6.03
CA ALA A 204 14.79 13.61 -5.30
C ALA A 204 15.59 14.56 -6.21
N LYS A 205 15.92 14.15 -7.44
CA LYS A 205 16.59 15.00 -8.44
C LYS A 205 15.56 15.69 -9.33
N LYS A 206 15.09 16.88 -8.92
CA LYS A 206 14.16 17.75 -9.68
C LYS A 206 14.65 18.22 -11.08
N ASN A 207 15.77 17.72 -11.60
CA ASN A 207 16.36 18.16 -12.88
C ASN A 207 16.59 16.97 -13.84
N GLY A 208 15.74 16.88 -14.88
CA GLY A 208 16.17 16.53 -16.24
C GLY A 208 16.28 15.04 -16.61
N GLU A 209 15.27 14.59 -17.36
CA GLU A 209 15.22 13.50 -18.36
C GLU A 209 15.46 12.01 -18.00
N ASN A 210 14.50 11.21 -18.48
CA ASN A 210 14.52 9.77 -18.75
C ASN A 210 14.85 8.82 -17.57
N LEU A 211 15.10 9.32 -16.36
CA LEU A 211 15.32 8.45 -15.19
C LEU A 211 14.02 7.83 -14.69
N GLU A 212 12.93 8.58 -14.63
CA GLU A 212 11.61 8.07 -14.24
C GLU A 212 11.05 7.11 -15.31
N GLU A 213 11.19 7.46 -16.60
CA GLU A 213 10.81 6.58 -17.71
C GLU A 213 11.66 5.31 -17.76
N LYS A 214 12.97 5.39 -17.54
CA LYS A 214 13.83 4.18 -17.44
C LYS A 214 13.50 3.34 -16.22
N ALA A 215 13.22 3.97 -15.08
CA ALA A 215 12.77 3.26 -13.88
C ALA A 215 11.46 2.53 -14.18
N LYS A 216 10.50 3.21 -14.82
CA LYS A 216 9.22 2.63 -15.25
C LYS A 216 9.39 1.47 -16.24
N ALA A 217 10.16 1.65 -17.31
CA ALA A 217 10.41 0.58 -18.29
C ALA A 217 11.09 -0.64 -17.65
N THR A 218 11.99 -0.39 -16.69
CA THR A 218 12.68 -1.45 -15.94
C THR A 218 11.71 -2.19 -15.04
N VAL A 219 10.85 -1.48 -14.29
CA VAL A 219 9.75 -2.06 -13.51
C VAL A 219 8.85 -2.94 -14.37
N ASP A 220 8.39 -2.42 -15.51
CA ASP A 220 7.39 -3.08 -16.35
C ASP A 220 7.98 -4.36 -16.97
N ALA A 221 9.23 -4.32 -17.42
CA ALA A 221 9.95 -5.50 -17.91
C ALA A 221 10.17 -6.56 -16.81
N PHE A 222 10.47 -6.13 -15.57
CA PHE A 222 10.61 -7.05 -14.44
C PHE A 222 9.27 -7.70 -14.07
N GLY A 223 8.19 -6.92 -14.00
CA GLY A 223 6.85 -7.41 -13.65
C GLY A 223 6.34 -8.48 -14.61
N ALA A 224 6.48 -8.24 -15.91
CA ALA A 224 6.07 -9.20 -16.95
C ALA A 224 6.89 -10.49 -16.91
N THR A 225 8.18 -10.41 -16.59
CA THR A 225 9.10 -11.57 -16.60
C THR A 225 8.97 -12.44 -15.34
N ILE A 226 8.62 -11.83 -14.20
CA ILE A 226 8.62 -12.51 -12.91
C ILE A 226 7.19 -12.97 -12.56
N ILE A 227 6.18 -12.12 -12.64
CA ILE A 227 4.88 -12.35 -11.97
C ILE A 227 3.72 -12.68 -12.93
N GLY A 228 4.02 -12.94 -14.21
CA GLY A 228 3.05 -13.37 -15.22
C GLY A 228 2.28 -12.23 -15.91
N ASP A 229 1.43 -12.58 -16.88
CA ASP A 229 0.56 -11.63 -17.60
C ASP A 229 -0.55 -11.10 -16.68
N ARG A 230 -0.69 -9.77 -16.62
CA ARG A 230 -1.63 -9.05 -15.77
C ARG A 230 -2.57 -8.13 -16.53
N THR A 231 -2.61 -8.27 -17.87
CA THR A 231 -3.42 -7.42 -18.75
C THR A 231 -4.89 -7.38 -18.31
N GLN A 232 -5.45 -8.52 -17.86
CA GLN A 232 -6.82 -8.56 -17.35
C GLN A 232 -7.06 -7.66 -16.12
N PHE A 233 -6.06 -7.48 -15.24
CA PHE A 233 -6.18 -6.62 -14.08
C PHE A 233 -6.00 -5.16 -14.44
N LYS A 234 -5.20 -4.89 -15.48
CA LYS A 234 -5.06 -3.55 -16.04
C LYS A 234 -6.39 -3.02 -16.53
N ASP A 235 -7.02 -3.76 -17.44
CA ASP A 235 -8.27 -3.33 -18.07
C ASP A 235 -9.39 -3.17 -17.04
N ALA A 236 -9.49 -4.12 -16.10
CA ALA A 236 -10.46 -4.04 -15.01
C ALA A 236 -10.22 -2.83 -14.10
N ALA A 237 -8.97 -2.53 -13.76
CA ALA A 237 -8.62 -1.37 -12.93
C ALA A 237 -8.85 -0.05 -13.68
N ASP A 238 -8.47 0.04 -14.95
CA ASP A 238 -8.71 1.22 -15.79
C ASP A 238 -10.21 1.51 -15.91
N GLN A 239 -11.05 0.48 -16.08
CA GLN A 239 -12.50 0.62 -16.07
C GLN A 239 -13.04 1.04 -14.70
N ALA A 240 -12.59 0.40 -13.62
CA ALA A 240 -13.08 0.68 -12.27
C ALA A 240 -12.68 2.08 -11.79
N LEU A 241 -11.48 2.54 -12.13
CA LEU A 241 -10.90 3.78 -11.62
C LEU A 241 -11.10 5.00 -12.53
N ALA A 242 -11.81 4.88 -13.66
CA ALA A 242 -12.00 5.97 -14.63
C ALA A 242 -12.53 7.30 -14.05
N GLY A 243 -13.17 7.29 -12.88
CA GLY A 243 -13.68 8.47 -12.17
C GLY A 243 -12.88 8.88 -10.92
N TYR A 244 -11.72 8.28 -10.66
CA TYR A 244 -10.95 8.47 -9.43
C TYR A 244 -9.51 8.89 -9.74
N ASP A 245 -9.00 9.82 -8.93
CA ASP A 245 -7.61 10.28 -9.00
C ASP A 245 -6.74 9.46 -8.05
N LEU A 246 -6.42 8.21 -8.42
CA LEU A 246 -5.69 7.25 -7.59
C LEU A 246 -4.21 7.09 -7.98
N ASP A 247 -3.71 7.81 -8.99
CA ASP A 247 -2.39 7.61 -9.61
C ASP A 247 -1.34 8.68 -9.21
#